data_AF-A0AAW0D0T4-F1
#
_entry.id   AF-A0AAW0D0T4-F1
#
_cell.length_a   1.000
_cell.length_b   1.000
_cell.length_c   1.000
_cell.angle_alpha   90.00
_cell.angle_beta   90.00
_cell.angle_gamma   90.00
#
_symmetry.space_group_name_H-M   'P 1'
#
loop_
_entity.id
_entity.type
_entity.pdbx_description
1 polymer ?
#
loop_
_entity_poly.entity_id
_entity_poly.type
_entity_poly.pdbx_seq_one_letter_code
_entity_poly.pdbx_strand_id
1 'polypeptide(L)'
;MSSVYSSDFDRQLAAALSHIDSILPWESTRYPRIHTKNELFAALVRPPSAADGPGIVYWMKTNNPDGSIESKAGFSNDPNRRLGEWERQCYRSDFELVSTTPTLHARKLERVVHIFFKIADLWKEPYCCESCSVYHREKFEVDEFGGIPAARNITEILRDLVDA
;
A
#
# COMPACT_ATOMS: atom_id res chain seq x y z
N MET A 1 27.35 -2.65 23.93
CA MET A 1 27.12 -1.77 22.75
C MET A 1 25.63 -1.79 22.47
N SER A 2 24.88 -0.87 23.05
CA SER A 2 23.43 -0.77 22.88
C SER A 2 23.06 0.70 23.09
N SER A 3 21.99 1.18 22.44
CA SER A 3 21.34 2.49 22.68
C SER A 3 21.83 3.72 21.88
N VAL A 4 21.84 3.66 20.54
CA VAL A 4 21.78 4.89 19.71
C VAL A 4 20.69 4.81 18.63
N TYR A 5 20.36 3.62 18.15
CA TYR A 5 19.32 3.42 17.12
C TYR A 5 17.86 3.48 17.61
N SER A 6 17.61 3.58 18.93
CA SER A 6 16.23 3.56 19.47
C SER A 6 15.53 4.91 19.32
N SER A 7 16.18 6.03 19.71
CA SER A 7 15.47 7.30 19.90
C SER A 7 15.04 8.01 18.61
N ASP A 8 15.76 7.81 17.51
CA ASP A 8 15.42 8.42 16.23
C ASP A 8 14.39 7.61 15.46
N PHE A 9 14.49 6.28 15.50
CA PHE A 9 13.45 5.39 14.99
C PHE A 9 12.13 5.60 15.73
N ASP A 10 12.16 5.63 17.07
CA ASP A 10 10.96 5.85 17.90
C ASP A 10 10.32 7.22 17.59
N ARG A 11 11.12 8.25 17.27
CA ARG A 11 10.63 9.59 16.92
C ARG A 11 10.07 9.66 15.50
N GLN A 12 10.74 9.05 14.52
CA GLN A 12 10.24 8.98 13.14
C GLN A 12 8.96 8.17 13.07
N LEU A 13 8.88 7.07 13.83
CA LEU A 13 7.68 6.28 13.96
C LEU A 13 6.56 7.04 14.68
N ALA A 14 6.85 7.75 15.78
CA ALA A 14 5.85 8.58 16.45
C ALA A 14 5.34 9.72 15.54
N ALA A 15 6.22 10.33 14.74
CA ALA A 15 5.84 11.33 13.75
C ALA A 15 4.97 10.72 12.63
N ALA A 16 5.34 9.53 12.15
CA ALA A 16 4.53 8.78 11.20
C ALA A 16 3.14 8.48 11.79
N LEU A 17 3.06 7.89 12.98
CA LEU A 17 1.80 7.60 13.67
C LEU A 17 0.97 8.87 13.95
N SER A 18 1.59 9.98 14.32
CA SER A 18 0.90 11.27 14.52
C SER A 18 0.39 11.85 13.19
N HIS A 19 1.11 11.65 12.10
CA HIS A 19 0.66 12.05 10.78
C HIS A 19 -0.51 11.18 10.31
N ILE A 20 -0.45 9.88 10.61
CA ILE A 20 -1.58 8.95 10.42
C ILE A 20 -2.78 9.45 11.22
N ASP A 21 -2.56 9.88 12.48
CA ASP A 21 -3.61 10.40 13.37
C ASP A 21 -4.30 11.64 12.78
N SER A 22 -3.57 12.42 11.98
CA SER A 22 -4.06 13.64 11.33
C SER A 22 -4.71 13.45 9.96
N ILE A 23 -4.47 12.34 9.26
CA ILE A 23 -4.90 12.16 7.86
C ILE A 23 -6.19 11.35 7.74
N LEU A 24 -6.47 10.43 8.67
CA LEU A 24 -7.62 9.52 8.54
C LEU A 24 -8.70 9.86 9.57
N PRO A 25 -9.99 9.98 9.19
CA PRO A 25 -11.09 9.92 10.14
C PRO A 25 -11.20 8.49 10.70
N TRP A 26 -10.82 8.30 11.96
CA TRP A 26 -10.51 7.04 12.64
C TRP A 26 -11.68 6.06 12.94
N GLU A 27 -12.80 6.19 12.24
CA GLU A 27 -14.00 5.39 12.50
C GLU A 27 -14.15 4.23 11.49
N SER A 28 -13.10 3.42 11.32
CA SER A 28 -13.26 2.14 10.63
C SER A 28 -14.13 1.20 11.46
N THR A 29 -15.15 0.62 10.83
CA THR A 29 -16.09 -0.32 11.45
C THR A 29 -15.81 -1.77 11.05
N ARG A 30 -14.97 -2.00 10.04
CA ARG A 30 -14.76 -3.31 9.39
C ARG A 30 -13.57 -4.10 9.96
N TYR A 31 -12.54 -3.47 10.53
CA TYR A 31 -11.38 -4.16 11.14
C TYR A 31 -11.12 -3.75 12.60
N PRO A 32 -11.05 -4.69 13.56
CA PRO A 32 -10.85 -4.35 14.98
C PRO A 32 -9.48 -3.71 15.26
N ARG A 33 -9.54 -2.48 15.80
CA ARG A 33 -8.49 -1.46 15.95
C ARG A 33 -7.12 -1.91 16.48
N ILE A 34 -7.06 -2.90 17.37
CA ILE A 34 -5.85 -3.21 18.15
C ILE A 34 -4.92 -4.18 17.41
N HIS A 35 -5.49 -5.12 16.63
CA HIS A 35 -4.68 -6.11 15.93
C HIS A 35 -3.90 -5.48 14.77
N THR A 36 -4.50 -4.50 14.09
CA THR A 36 -3.98 -3.94 12.85
C THR A 36 -2.88 -2.89 13.07
N LYS A 37 -2.90 -2.08 14.16
CA LYS A 37 -1.79 -1.16 14.50
C LYS A 37 -0.51 -1.93 14.86
N ASN A 38 -0.65 -3.03 15.61
CA ASN A 38 0.48 -3.90 15.94
C ASN A 38 1.07 -4.58 14.69
N GLU A 39 0.22 -4.96 13.71
CA GLU A 39 0.68 -5.47 12.42
C GLU A 39 1.51 -4.44 11.65
N LEU A 40 1.06 -3.16 11.60
CA LEU A 40 1.81 -2.10 10.93
C LEU A 40 3.14 -1.84 11.61
N PHE A 41 3.14 -1.72 12.94
CA PHE A 41 4.36 -1.54 13.73
C PHE A 41 5.33 -2.71 13.50
N ALA A 42 4.84 -3.95 13.61
CA ALA A 42 5.63 -5.15 13.39
C ALA A 42 6.24 -5.20 11.98
N ALA A 43 5.50 -4.75 10.96
CA ALA A 43 6.00 -4.68 9.59
C ALA A 43 7.08 -3.60 9.41
N LEU A 44 6.94 -2.44 10.06
CA LEU A 44 7.91 -1.34 10.02
C LEU A 44 9.22 -1.70 10.74
N VAL A 45 9.14 -2.23 11.97
CA VAL A 45 10.34 -2.57 12.78
C VAL A 45 11.08 -3.80 12.28
N ARG A 46 10.41 -4.67 11.51
CA ARG A 46 11.04 -5.88 10.98
C ARG A 46 12.25 -5.48 10.11
N PRO A 47 13.45 -6.01 10.39
CA PRO A 47 14.62 -5.74 9.55
C PRO A 47 14.37 -6.16 8.09
N PRO A 48 14.83 -5.37 7.11
CA PRO A 48 14.78 -5.79 5.71
C PRO A 48 15.54 -7.11 5.50
N SER A 49 15.01 -7.95 4.63
CA SER A 49 15.61 -9.22 4.22
C SER A 49 16.12 -9.11 2.78
N ALA A 50 16.95 -10.07 2.34
CA ALA A 50 17.43 -10.12 0.96
C ALA A 50 16.28 -10.18 -0.07
N ALA A 51 15.13 -10.76 0.31
CA ALA A 51 13.96 -10.81 -0.54
C ALA A 51 13.27 -9.45 -0.72
N ASP A 52 13.53 -8.50 0.18
CA ASP A 52 12.89 -7.19 0.18
C ASP A 52 13.51 -6.21 -0.79
N GLY A 53 14.60 -6.55 -1.51
CA GLY A 53 15.49 -5.64 -2.25
C GLY A 53 14.87 -4.60 -3.21
N PRO A 54 15.73 -3.86 -3.94
CA PRO A 54 15.31 -2.63 -4.62
C PRO A 54 14.27 -2.90 -5.71
N GLY A 55 13.37 -1.96 -5.88
CA GLY A 55 12.31 -2.03 -6.88
C GLY A 55 11.39 -0.83 -6.84
N ILE A 56 10.24 -0.93 -7.51
CA ILE A 56 9.25 0.14 -7.61
C ILE A 56 7.94 -0.36 -7.03
N VAL A 57 7.46 0.32 -5.98
CA VAL A 57 6.07 0.20 -5.55
C VAL A 57 5.23 1.13 -6.42
N TYR A 58 4.16 0.63 -7.00
CA TYR A 58 3.32 1.38 -7.94
C TYR A 58 1.87 1.37 -7.51
N TRP A 59 1.16 2.43 -7.85
CA TRP A 59 -0.29 2.51 -7.78
C TRP A 59 -0.88 2.54 -9.18
N MET A 60 -1.86 1.69 -9.42
CA MET A 60 -2.69 1.75 -10.61
C MET A 60 -4.15 1.95 -10.24
N LYS A 61 -4.90 2.64 -11.10
CA LYS A 61 -6.36 2.71 -11.02
C LYS A 61 -6.99 1.87 -12.11
N THR A 62 -8.20 1.41 -11.83
CA THR A 62 -9.03 0.66 -12.76
C THR A 62 -10.43 1.26 -12.76
N ASN A 63 -10.96 1.63 -13.92
CA ASN A 63 -12.34 2.11 -14.04
C ASN A 63 -13.26 0.92 -14.31
N ASN A 64 -14.19 0.61 -13.42
CA ASN A 64 -15.13 -0.50 -13.63
C ASN A 64 -16.27 -0.12 -14.59
N PRO A 65 -16.89 -1.12 -15.27
CA PRO A 65 -18.04 -0.88 -16.15
C PRO A 65 -19.24 -0.21 -15.45
N ASP A 66 -19.37 -0.36 -14.14
CA ASP A 66 -20.40 0.28 -13.32
C ASP A 66 -20.09 1.75 -12.97
N GLY A 67 -18.97 2.30 -13.46
CA GLY A 67 -18.51 3.66 -13.20
C GLY A 67 -17.70 3.80 -11.91
N SER A 68 -17.54 2.74 -11.11
CA SER A 68 -16.70 2.79 -9.90
C SER A 68 -15.21 2.79 -10.24
N ILE A 69 -14.41 3.48 -9.42
CA ILE A 69 -12.94 3.52 -9.56
C ILE A 69 -12.33 2.69 -8.44
N GLU A 70 -11.44 1.78 -8.81
CA GLU A 70 -10.64 0.99 -7.88
C GLU A 70 -9.18 1.37 -8.01
N SER A 71 -8.44 1.30 -6.91
CA SER A 71 -6.98 1.38 -6.96
C SER A 71 -6.31 0.13 -6.45
N LYS A 72 -5.07 -0.06 -6.88
CA LYS A 72 -4.22 -1.18 -6.48
C LYS A 72 -2.80 -0.71 -6.30
N ALA A 73 -2.23 -1.04 -5.14
CA ALA A 73 -0.80 -0.97 -4.89
C ALA A 73 -0.15 -2.33 -5.19
N GLY A 74 0.98 -2.33 -5.88
CA GLY A 74 1.82 -3.52 -6.06
C GLY A 74 3.29 -3.15 -6.15
N PHE A 75 4.17 -4.14 -6.28
CA PHE A 75 5.58 -3.89 -6.62
C PHE A 75 6.00 -4.58 -7.92
N SER A 76 6.93 -3.96 -8.64
CA SER A 76 7.60 -4.51 -9.83
C SER A 76 8.88 -3.74 -10.10
N ASN A 77 9.85 -4.34 -10.79
CA ASN A 77 10.97 -3.58 -11.36
C ASN A 77 10.59 -2.86 -12.66
N ASP A 78 9.46 -3.26 -13.25
CA ASP A 78 8.89 -2.67 -14.46
C ASP A 78 7.37 -2.61 -14.30
N PRO A 79 6.82 -1.50 -13.80
CA PRO A 79 5.38 -1.33 -13.61
C PRO A 79 4.61 -1.40 -14.93
N ASN A 80 5.14 -0.84 -16.03
CA ASN A 80 4.46 -0.85 -17.34
C ASN A 80 4.28 -2.27 -17.87
N ARG A 81 5.35 -3.09 -17.83
CA ARG A 81 5.26 -4.52 -18.15
C ARG A 81 4.27 -5.24 -17.26
N ARG A 82 4.24 -4.90 -15.96
CA ARG A 82 3.30 -5.49 -15.01
C ARG A 82 1.85 -5.13 -15.33
N LEU A 83 1.57 -3.89 -15.72
CA LEU A 83 0.26 -3.47 -16.21
C LEU A 83 -0.17 -4.31 -17.43
N GLY A 84 0.70 -4.49 -18.43
CA GLY A 84 0.39 -5.35 -19.59
C GLY A 84 0.21 -6.84 -19.24
N GLU A 85 0.77 -7.33 -18.13
CA GLU A 85 0.41 -8.66 -17.61
C GLU A 85 -0.98 -8.67 -16.98
N TRP A 86 -1.33 -7.65 -16.21
CA TRP A 86 -2.67 -7.50 -15.63
C TRP A 86 -3.73 -7.41 -16.73
N GLU A 87 -3.45 -6.66 -17.80
CA GLU A 87 -4.37 -6.55 -18.94
C GLU A 87 -4.65 -7.91 -19.57
N ARG A 88 -3.60 -8.69 -19.80
CA ARG A 88 -3.69 -10.04 -20.38
C ARG A 88 -4.33 -11.05 -19.45
N GLN A 89 -4.03 -10.97 -18.15
CA GLN A 89 -4.56 -11.92 -17.16
C GLN A 89 -6.03 -11.66 -16.89
N CYS A 90 -6.39 -10.39 -16.64
CA CYS A 90 -7.73 -9.98 -16.23
C CYS A 90 -8.62 -9.56 -17.40
N TYR A 91 -8.17 -9.70 -18.65
CA TYR A 91 -8.90 -9.28 -19.86
C TYR A 91 -9.56 -7.90 -19.72
N ARG A 92 -8.80 -6.94 -19.17
CA ARG A 92 -9.23 -5.57 -18.87
C ARG A 92 -8.17 -4.61 -19.39
N SER A 93 -8.58 -3.49 -19.97
CA SER A 93 -7.67 -2.50 -20.58
C SER A 93 -7.83 -1.10 -19.98
N ASP A 94 -8.54 -1.02 -18.85
CA ASP A 94 -8.92 0.19 -18.13
C ASP A 94 -7.97 0.48 -16.96
N PHE A 95 -6.78 -0.11 -16.99
CA PHE A 95 -5.72 0.13 -16.02
C PHE A 95 -4.92 1.38 -16.40
N GLU A 96 -4.76 2.30 -15.45
CA GLU A 96 -3.87 3.45 -15.60
C GLU A 96 -2.86 3.46 -14.45
N LEU A 97 -1.58 3.57 -14.79
CA LEU A 97 -0.51 3.78 -13.81
C LEU A 97 -0.61 5.21 -13.29
N VAL A 98 -0.76 5.37 -11.98
CA VAL A 98 -1.00 6.69 -11.38
C VAL A 98 0.19 7.19 -10.59
N SER A 99 0.93 6.29 -9.94
CA SER A 99 2.17 6.68 -9.28
C SER A 99 3.16 5.52 -9.20
N THR A 100 4.43 5.89 -9.06
CA THR A 100 5.55 4.97 -8.89
C THR A 100 6.50 5.54 -7.85
N THR A 101 6.86 4.70 -6.88
CA THR A 101 7.74 5.03 -5.78
C THR A 101 8.91 4.03 -5.76
N PRO A 102 10.08 4.42 -6.28
CA PRO A 102 11.30 3.64 -6.14
C PRO A 102 11.70 3.54 -4.66
N THR A 103 12.25 2.40 -4.26
CA THR A 103 12.66 2.12 -2.88
C THR A 103 13.76 1.08 -2.84
N LEU A 104 14.56 1.09 -1.78
CA LEU A 104 15.57 0.06 -1.51
C LEU A 104 14.93 -1.26 -1.06
N HIS A 105 13.71 -1.21 -0.52
CA HIS A 105 13.04 -2.36 0.08
C HIS A 105 11.60 -2.58 -0.44
N ALA A 106 11.44 -2.83 -1.75
CA ALA A 106 10.15 -2.83 -2.44
C ALA A 106 9.08 -3.77 -1.84
N ARG A 107 9.44 -5.00 -1.47
CA ARG A 107 8.45 -5.93 -0.88
C ARG A 107 8.06 -5.53 0.54
N LYS A 108 9.00 -4.96 1.30
CA LYS A 108 8.71 -4.45 2.64
C LYS A 108 7.77 -3.25 2.54
N LEU A 109 8.05 -2.30 1.64
CA LEU A 109 7.21 -1.14 1.41
C LEU A 109 5.79 -1.52 0.94
N GLU A 110 5.66 -2.41 -0.05
CA GLU A 110 4.35 -2.89 -0.50
C GLU A 110 3.54 -3.49 0.67
N ARG A 111 4.16 -4.35 1.48
CA ARG A 111 3.49 -4.93 2.66
C ARG A 111 3.01 -3.86 3.62
N VAL A 112 3.85 -2.89 3.94
CA VAL A 112 3.53 -1.79 4.85
C VAL A 112 2.37 -0.96 4.30
N VAL A 113 2.38 -0.65 3.01
CA VAL A 113 1.27 0.02 2.30
C VAL A 113 -0.02 -0.80 2.37
N HIS A 114 0.03 -2.11 2.09
CA HIS A 114 -1.16 -2.97 2.16
C HIS A 114 -1.76 -3.01 3.58
N ILE A 115 -0.93 -3.17 4.61
CA ILE A 115 -1.38 -3.14 6.01
C ILE A 115 -1.98 -1.76 6.34
N PHE A 116 -1.33 -0.68 5.90
CA PHE A 116 -1.82 0.68 6.12
C PHE A 116 -3.24 0.87 5.59
N PHE A 117 -3.46 0.54 4.32
CA PHE A 117 -4.76 0.76 3.68
C PHE A 117 -5.84 -0.19 4.22
N LYS A 118 -5.45 -1.35 4.75
CA LYS A 118 -6.34 -2.22 5.53
C LYS A 118 -6.76 -1.56 6.86
N ILE A 119 -5.87 -0.86 7.56
CA ILE A 119 -6.20 -0.09 8.78
C ILE A 119 -7.18 1.05 8.45
N ALA A 120 -6.99 1.69 7.30
CA ALA A 120 -7.81 2.80 6.85
C ALA A 120 -9.23 2.38 6.38
N ASP A 121 -9.56 1.08 6.44
CA ASP A 121 -10.83 0.52 5.92
C ASP A 121 -11.06 0.72 4.42
N LEU A 122 -9.98 0.94 3.67
CA LEU A 122 -10.03 1.15 2.22
C LEU A 122 -9.83 -0.16 1.46
N TRP A 123 -9.69 -1.29 2.16
CA TRP A 123 -9.48 -2.60 1.55
C TRP A 123 -10.80 -3.13 1.00
N LYS A 124 -10.84 -3.42 -0.31
CA LYS A 124 -11.99 -4.09 -0.92
C LYS A 124 -11.95 -5.57 -0.58
N GLU A 125 -13.10 -6.13 -0.21
CA GLU A 125 -13.20 -7.55 0.08
C GLU A 125 -12.65 -8.40 -1.09
N PRO A 126 -11.84 -9.43 -0.79
CA PRO A 126 -11.35 -10.32 -1.81
C PRO A 126 -12.47 -10.89 -2.69
N TYR A 127 -12.28 -10.83 -4.00
CA TYR A 127 -13.28 -11.29 -4.97
C TYR A 127 -12.63 -12.19 -6.03
N CYS A 128 -13.44 -13.09 -6.58
CA CYS A 128 -13.07 -13.87 -7.75
C CYS A 128 -13.23 -12.99 -8.99
N CYS A 129 -12.15 -12.74 -9.72
CA CYS A 129 -12.23 -12.00 -10.97
C CYS A 129 -13.03 -12.79 -12.00
N GLU A 130 -14.10 -12.21 -12.51
CA GLU A 130 -14.93 -12.84 -13.54
C GLU A 130 -14.13 -13.15 -14.81
N SER A 131 -13.16 -12.30 -15.14
CA SER A 131 -12.34 -12.46 -16.35
C SER A 131 -11.25 -13.53 -16.23
N CYS A 132 -10.58 -13.63 -15.07
CA CYS A 132 -9.40 -14.51 -14.92
C CYS A 132 -9.60 -15.67 -13.94
N SER A 133 -10.74 -15.71 -13.25
CA SER A 133 -11.08 -16.70 -12.22
C SER A 133 -10.07 -16.78 -11.06
N VAL A 134 -9.21 -15.77 -10.89
CA VAL A 134 -8.28 -15.65 -9.75
C VAL A 134 -8.91 -14.82 -8.64
N TYR A 135 -8.65 -15.22 -7.40
CA TYR A 135 -9.05 -14.47 -6.21
C TYR A 135 -8.13 -13.27 -6.00
N HIS A 136 -8.56 -12.08 -6.40
CA HIS A 136 -7.80 -10.86 -6.18
C HIS A 136 -8.04 -10.35 -4.78
N ARG A 137 -6.94 -10.16 -4.04
CA ARG A 137 -6.97 -9.66 -2.67
C ARG A 137 -6.59 -8.19 -2.58
N GLU A 138 -5.82 -7.66 -3.53
CA GLU A 138 -5.05 -6.43 -3.37
C GLU A 138 -5.72 -5.19 -4.02
N LYS A 139 -7.04 -5.04 -3.88
CA LYS A 139 -7.76 -3.88 -4.41
C LYS A 139 -8.27 -2.99 -3.27
N PHE A 140 -8.24 -1.69 -3.51
CA PHE A 140 -8.62 -0.66 -2.56
C PHE A 140 -9.74 0.21 -3.14
N GLU A 141 -10.73 0.52 -2.31
CA GLU A 141 -11.72 1.55 -2.58
C GLU A 141 -11.05 2.90 -2.37
N VAL A 142 -11.11 3.77 -3.39
CA VAL A 142 -10.61 5.13 -3.25
C VAL A 142 -11.79 6.03 -3.50
N ASP A 143 -12.32 6.59 -2.43
CA ASP A 143 -13.50 7.43 -2.43
C ASP A 143 -13.19 8.87 -2.93
N GLU A 144 -14.24 9.70 -2.89
CA GLU A 144 -14.25 11.11 -3.27
C GLU A 144 -13.41 12.02 -2.34
N PHE A 145 -12.83 11.51 -1.24
CA PHE A 145 -12.17 12.32 -0.19
C PHE A 145 -10.68 12.62 -0.42
N GLY A 146 -10.16 12.42 -1.64
CA GLY A 146 -8.81 12.88 -1.99
C GLY A 146 -7.98 11.93 -2.84
N GLY A 147 -8.53 10.75 -3.18
CA GLY A 147 -8.01 9.94 -4.29
C GLY A 147 -6.60 9.37 -4.10
N ILE A 148 -6.09 8.83 -5.20
CA ILE A 148 -4.73 8.31 -5.37
C ILE A 148 -3.61 9.32 -5.01
N PRO A 149 -3.80 10.66 -5.12
CA PRO A 149 -2.84 11.62 -4.60
C PRO A 149 -2.52 11.46 -3.10
N ALA A 150 -3.53 11.22 -2.25
CA ALA A 150 -3.30 10.94 -0.84
C ALA A 150 -2.52 9.62 -0.66
N ALA A 151 -2.85 8.60 -1.44
CA ALA A 151 -2.17 7.31 -1.41
C ALA A 151 -0.70 7.38 -1.83
N ARG A 152 -0.40 8.24 -2.82
CA ARG A 152 0.98 8.55 -3.21
C ARG A 152 1.75 9.19 -2.06
N ASN A 153 1.23 10.26 -1.45
CA ASN A 153 1.91 10.97 -0.37
C ASN A 153 2.20 10.03 0.81
N ILE A 154 1.22 9.21 1.20
CA ILE A 154 1.38 8.22 2.26
C ILE A 154 2.46 7.19 1.89
N THR A 155 2.48 6.71 0.63
CA THR A 155 3.50 5.76 0.17
C THR A 155 4.91 6.35 0.21
N GLU A 156 5.08 7.63 -0.11
CA GLU A 156 6.37 8.33 -0.01
C GLU A 156 6.84 8.43 1.44
N ILE A 157 5.94 8.74 2.38
CA ILE A 157 6.26 8.78 3.82
C ILE A 157 6.63 7.38 4.35
N LEU A 158 5.86 6.36 3.97
CA LEU A 158 6.15 4.98 4.37
C LEU A 158 7.47 4.48 3.76
N ARG A 159 7.83 4.91 2.55
CA ARG A 159 9.14 4.61 1.96
C ARG A 159 10.26 5.16 2.83
N ASP A 160 10.18 6.43 3.22
CA ASP A 160 11.26 7.07 3.98
C ASP A 160 11.51 6.37 5.32
N LEU A 161 10.47 5.82 5.95
CA LEU A 161 10.58 4.98 7.16
C LEU A 161 11.15 3.59 6.89
N VAL A 162 10.84 3.01 5.73
CA VAL A 162 11.27 1.67 5.34
C VAL A 162 12.72 1.65 4.89
N ASP A 163 13.20 2.73 4.28
CA ASP A 163 14.55 2.88 3.73
C ASP A 163 15.54 3.55 4.68
N ALA A 164 15.08 4.08 5.82
CA ALA A 164 15.91 4.59 6.92
C ALA A 164 16.67 3.47 7.65
#